data_AF-A0A2G1WXD1-F1
#
_entry.id   AF-A0A2G1WXD1-F1
#
_cell.length_a   1.000
_cell.length_b   1.000
_cell.length_c   1.000
_cell.angle_alpha   90.00
_cell.angle_beta   90.00
_cell.angle_gamma   90.00
#
_symmetry.space_group_name_H-M   'P 1'
#
loop_
_entity.id
_entity.type
_entity.pdbx_description
1 polymer ?
#
loop_
_entity_poly.entity_id
_entity_poly.type
_entity_poly.pdbx_seq_one_letter_code
_entity_poly.pdbx_strand_id
1 'polypeptide(L)'
;RGVLLDRLHHDQPVSGQYGSVQRAVRRNRTLKDDEEVLELLEAEGIDPERVLSVDTSKLDDALEVTSLSESDVYEIDESEYVRKADVDDEMKESRLQGLKDQLAGADEDTTELQAEIEELEERITELTSFDSGTSFHTRSTGG
;
A
#
# COMPACT_ATOMS: atom_id res chain seq x y z
N ARG A 1 3.03 18.32 1.26
CA ARG A 1 3.70 17.58 2.35
C ARG A 1 2.67 16.64 2.98
N GLY A 2 2.99 15.37 3.22
CA GLY A 2 2.01 14.37 3.66
C GLY A 2 1.67 14.48 5.14
N VAL A 3 0.39 14.36 5.51
CA VAL A 3 -0.14 14.48 6.89
C VAL A 3 0.59 13.60 7.92
N LEU A 4 1.15 12.46 7.49
CA LEU A 4 1.91 11.56 8.36
C LEU A 4 3.31 12.07 8.68
N LEU A 5 3.98 12.77 7.76
CA LEU A 5 5.32 13.31 8.01
C LEU A 5 5.30 14.41 9.07
N ASP A 6 4.22 15.20 9.12
CA ASP A 6 4.07 16.27 10.12
C ASP A 6 3.88 15.73 11.54
N ARG A 7 3.48 14.46 11.69
CA ARG A 7 3.26 13.78 12.98
C ARG A 7 4.45 12.95 13.44
N LEU A 8 5.44 12.73 12.57
CA LEU A 8 6.60 11.90 12.87
C LEU A 8 7.81 12.78 13.18
N HIS A 9 8.37 12.55 14.37
CA HIS A 9 9.68 13.08 14.73
C HIS A 9 10.78 12.24 14.08
N HIS A 10 11.96 12.85 13.90
CA HIS A 10 13.09 12.22 13.20
C HIS A 10 13.71 11.05 13.98
N ASP A 11 13.43 10.97 15.28
CA ASP A 11 14.24 10.16 16.20
C ASP A 11 13.43 9.07 16.94
N GLN A 12 12.11 9.01 16.73
CA GLN A 12 11.26 8.06 17.44
C GLN A 12 10.18 7.45 16.55
N PRO A 13 10.04 6.11 16.53
CA PRO A 13 8.92 5.46 15.86
C PRO A 13 7.61 5.79 16.58
N VAL A 14 6.56 5.99 15.80
CA VAL A 14 5.19 6.15 16.30
C VAL A 14 4.45 4.84 16.06
N SER A 15 3.97 4.25 17.15
CA SER A 15 3.19 3.01 17.14
C SER A 15 1.73 3.28 16.81
N GLY A 16 1.12 2.35 16.08
CA GLY A 16 -0.32 2.20 15.94
C GLY A 16 -0.76 0.80 16.39
N GLN A 17 -2.04 0.49 16.16
CA GLN A 17 -2.46 -0.90 15.97
C GLN A 17 -1.57 -1.55 14.90
N TYR A 18 -1.31 -2.83 14.81
CA TYR A 18 -0.55 -3.48 13.72
C TYR A 18 0.94 -3.13 13.52
N GLY A 19 1.54 -2.19 14.26
CA GLY A 19 2.98 -1.92 14.19
C GLY A 19 3.36 -0.45 14.36
N SER A 20 4.54 -0.10 13.87
CA SER A 20 5.10 1.25 14.03
C SER A 20 5.69 1.79 12.75
N VAL A 21 5.68 3.11 12.62
CA VAL A 21 6.28 3.84 11.49
C VAL A 21 7.23 4.90 12.01
N GLN A 22 8.23 5.24 11.22
CA GLN A 22 9.21 6.25 11.57
C GLN A 22 9.53 7.11 10.35
N ARG A 23 9.93 8.35 10.60
CA ARG A 23 10.43 9.24 9.55
C ARG A 23 11.83 8.78 9.15
N ALA A 24 12.11 8.83 7.85
CA ALA A 24 13.43 8.58 7.30
C ALA A 24 13.75 9.63 6.25
N VAL A 25 15.04 9.92 6.12
CA VAL A 25 15.57 10.81 5.08
C VAL A 25 16.26 9.94 4.06
N ARG A 26 15.92 10.15 2.79
CA ARG A 26 16.65 9.62 1.66
C ARG A 26 17.42 10.76 1.03
N ARG A 27 18.71 10.55 0.83
CA ARG A 27 19.59 11.46 0.08
C ARG A 27 19.89 10.80 -1.27
N ASN A 28 19.58 11.50 -2.36
CA ASN A 28 20.01 11.12 -3.69
C ASN A 28 21.08 12.11 -4.15
N ARG A 29 22.16 11.60 -4.73
CA ARG A 29 23.19 12.41 -5.39
C ARG A 29 23.13 12.13 -6.88
N THR A 30 23.13 13.19 -7.66
CA THR A 30 23.24 13.15 -9.12
C THR A 30 24.43 13.99 -9.51
N LEU A 31 25.23 13.52 -10.46
CA LEU A 31 26.38 14.31 -10.87
C LEU A 31 25.92 15.58 -11.60
N LYS A 32 26.63 16.68 -11.34
CA LYS A 32 26.54 17.88 -12.16
C LYS A 32 27.13 17.65 -13.55
N ASP A 33 27.12 18.69 -14.37
CA ASP A 33 27.68 18.63 -15.71
C ASP A 33 29.13 18.11 -15.71
N ASP A 34 29.37 17.07 -16.52
CA ASP A 34 30.64 16.36 -16.57
C ASP A 34 31.82 17.29 -16.90
N GLU A 35 31.63 18.28 -17.78
CA GLU A 35 32.69 19.21 -18.20
C GLU A 35 33.03 20.18 -17.05
N GLU A 36 32.01 20.73 -16.39
CA GLU A 36 32.18 21.60 -15.22
C GLU A 36 32.88 20.88 -14.05
N VAL A 37 32.50 19.63 -13.80
CA VAL A 37 33.10 18.81 -12.74
C VAL A 37 34.59 18.53 -13.03
N LEU A 38 34.94 18.21 -14.27
CA LEU A 38 36.32 17.95 -14.64
C LEU A 38 37.20 19.20 -14.54
N GLU A 39 36.69 20.38 -14.93
CA GLU A 39 37.40 21.65 -14.76
C GLU A 39 37.68 21.97 -13.27
N LEU A 40 36.70 21.73 -12.40
CA LEU A 40 36.86 21.91 -10.95
C LEU A 40 37.93 21.00 -10.36
N LEU A 41 37.97 19.74 -10.80
CA LEU A 41 38.97 18.77 -10.36
C LEU A 41 40.37 19.13 -10.88
N GLU A 42 40.48 19.59 -12.12
CA GLU A 42 41.74 20.05 -12.70
C GLU A 42 42.30 21.28 -11.97
N ALA A 43 41.42 22.21 -11.56
CA ALA A 43 41.81 23.38 -10.77
C ALA A 43 42.43 23.00 -9.41
N GLU A 44 42.05 21.85 -8.85
CA GLU A 44 42.61 21.28 -7.62
C GLU A 44 43.83 20.36 -7.88
N GLY A 45 44.27 20.25 -9.13
CA GLY A 45 45.44 19.46 -9.53
C GLY A 45 45.16 17.98 -9.80
N ILE A 46 43.89 17.59 -9.94
CA ILE A 46 43.50 16.24 -10.38
C ILE A 46 43.42 16.23 -11.91
N ASP A 47 44.29 15.46 -12.54
CA ASP A 47 44.30 15.28 -13.99
C ASP A 47 42.97 14.63 -14.47
N PRO A 48 42.22 15.25 -15.40
CA PRO A 48 40.98 14.71 -15.97
C PRO A 48 41.14 13.29 -16.55
N GLU A 49 42.33 12.92 -17.03
CA GLU A 49 42.63 11.57 -17.51
C GLU A 49 42.69 10.52 -16.37
N ARG A 50 42.77 10.92 -15.11
CA ARG A 50 42.67 9.99 -13.97
C ARG A 50 41.23 9.63 -13.65
N VAL A 51 40.32 10.54 -13.91
CA VAL A 51 38.85 10.37 -13.83
C VAL A 51 38.27 10.10 -15.22
N LEU A 52 38.96 9.25 -16.00
CA LEU A 52 38.48 8.74 -17.29
C LEU A 52 37.03 8.26 -17.15
N SER A 53 36.13 8.98 -17.81
CA SER A 53 34.67 8.83 -17.82
C SER A 53 34.07 8.76 -16.42
N VAL A 54 33.97 9.90 -15.73
CA VAL A 54 32.84 10.24 -14.83
C VAL A 54 32.29 9.06 -14.03
N ASP A 55 33.20 8.33 -13.41
CA ASP A 55 32.87 7.17 -12.60
C ASP A 55 32.64 7.73 -11.20
N THR A 56 31.41 7.61 -10.70
CA THR A 56 31.05 8.13 -9.36
C THR A 56 31.96 7.59 -8.27
N SER A 57 32.50 6.38 -8.42
CA SER A 57 33.45 5.81 -7.46
C SER A 57 34.81 6.53 -7.48
N LYS A 58 35.33 6.84 -8.67
CA LYS A 58 36.60 7.59 -8.80
C LYS A 58 36.47 9.06 -8.39
N LEU A 59 35.29 9.65 -8.61
CA LEU A 59 34.97 11.00 -8.15
C LEU A 59 34.94 11.06 -6.63
N ASP A 60 34.34 10.07 -5.97
CA ASP A 60 34.36 9.96 -4.52
C ASP A 60 35.81 9.84 -4.01
N ASP A 61 36.66 9.00 -4.63
CA ASP A 61 38.08 8.89 -4.28
C ASP A 61 38.86 10.22 -4.48
N ALA A 62 38.55 10.97 -5.53
CA ALA A 62 39.17 12.28 -5.79
C ALA A 62 38.73 13.34 -4.78
N LEU A 63 37.47 13.30 -4.32
CA LEU A 63 36.97 14.18 -3.28
C LEU A 63 37.64 13.95 -1.92
N GLU A 64 38.14 12.74 -1.64
CA GLU A 64 38.87 12.46 -0.39
C GLU A 64 40.24 13.16 -0.31
N VAL A 65 40.83 13.53 -1.46
CA VAL A 65 42.18 14.11 -1.54
C VAL A 65 42.19 15.57 -2.02
N THR A 66 41.03 16.14 -2.33
CA THR A 66 40.86 17.53 -2.76
C THR A 66 40.20 18.37 -1.66
N SER A 67 40.17 19.69 -1.84
CA SER A 67 39.42 20.57 -0.93
C SER A 67 37.96 20.76 -1.33
N LEU A 68 37.55 20.16 -2.46
CA LEU A 68 36.18 20.22 -2.98
C LEU A 68 35.23 19.46 -2.07
N SER A 69 34.05 20.03 -1.91
CA SER A 69 32.95 19.37 -1.24
C SER A 69 32.16 18.50 -2.22
N GLU A 70 31.45 17.52 -1.67
CA GLU A 70 30.50 16.71 -2.46
C GLU A 70 29.44 17.58 -3.16
N SER A 71 29.08 18.73 -2.59
CA SER A 71 28.10 19.66 -3.18
C SER A 71 28.65 20.47 -4.34
N ASP A 72 29.97 20.51 -4.51
CA ASP A 72 30.60 21.15 -5.67
C ASP A 72 30.48 20.25 -6.91
N VAL A 73 30.54 18.94 -6.72
CA VAL A 73 30.52 17.92 -7.78
C VAL A 73 29.13 17.33 -8.03
N TYR A 74 28.32 17.14 -6.99
CA TYR A 74 27.01 16.52 -7.08
C TYR A 74 25.88 17.52 -6.78
N GLU A 75 24.78 17.38 -7.50
CA GLU A 75 23.47 17.84 -7.06
C GLU A 75 22.92 16.86 -6.03
N ILE A 76 22.64 17.36 -4.83
CA ILE A 76 22.19 16.56 -3.71
C ILE A 76 20.75 16.93 -3.38
N ASP A 77 19.85 15.97 -3.53
CA ASP A 77 18.44 16.10 -3.18
C ASP A 77 18.12 15.27 -1.94
N GLU A 78 17.50 15.91 -0.96
CA GLU A 78 17.01 15.24 0.24
C GLU A 78 15.48 15.15 0.23
N SER A 79 14.98 13.95 0.47
CA SER A 79 13.54 13.66 0.51
C SER A 79 13.18 12.89 1.75
N GLU A 80 12.17 13.39 2.45
CA GLU A 80 11.65 12.77 3.67
C GLU A 80 10.52 11.81 3.35
N TYR A 81 10.55 10.63 3.95
CA TYR A 81 9.51 9.62 3.75
C TYR A 81 9.20 8.87 5.03
N VAL A 82 8.03 8.22 5.04
CA VAL A 82 7.61 7.36 6.13
C VAL A 82 8.07 5.94 5.82
N ARG A 83 8.82 5.32 6.74
CA ARG A 83 9.19 3.91 6.64
C ARG A 83 8.53 3.10 7.75
N LYS A 84 8.21 1.84 7.45
CA LYS A 84 7.91 0.83 8.47
C LYS A 84 9.09 0.78 9.45
N ALA A 85 8.80 0.86 10.74
CA ALA A 85 9.75 0.50 11.79
C ALA A 85 9.51 -0.97 12.16
N ASP A 86 8.37 -1.27 12.76
CA ASP A 86 8.00 -2.63 13.15
C ASP A 86 6.59 -2.99 12.65
N VAL A 87 6.31 -4.29 12.65
CA VAL A 87 4.99 -4.84 12.37
C VAL A 87 4.62 -5.77 13.50
N ASP A 88 3.39 -5.63 13.99
CA ASP A 88 2.77 -6.55 14.94
C ASP A 88 1.94 -7.56 14.14
N ASP A 89 2.57 -8.70 13.81
CA ASP A 89 1.96 -9.74 13.00
C ASP A 89 0.87 -10.51 13.76
N GLU A 90 1.02 -10.69 15.08
CA GLU A 90 0.03 -11.38 15.93
C GLU A 90 -1.31 -10.62 15.94
N MET A 91 -1.26 -9.29 16.10
CA MET A 91 -2.49 -8.48 16.05
C MET A 91 -3.13 -8.51 14.66
N LYS A 92 -2.33 -8.48 13.59
CA LYS A 92 -2.85 -8.58 12.22
C LYS A 92 -3.54 -9.90 11.98
N GLU A 93 -2.92 -10.99 12.41
CA GLU A 93 -3.46 -12.35 12.27
C GLU A 93 -4.75 -12.49 13.07
N SER A 94 -4.77 -12.04 14.33
CA SER A 94 -5.97 -12.06 15.16
C SER A 94 -7.12 -11.26 14.54
N ARG A 95 -6.83 -10.06 14.00
CA ARG A 95 -7.84 -9.25 13.32
C ARG A 95 -8.37 -9.92 12.06
N LEU A 96 -7.50 -10.55 11.27
CA LEU A 96 -7.88 -11.23 10.05
C LEU A 96 -8.72 -12.47 10.33
N GLN A 97 -8.34 -13.26 11.34
CA GLN A 97 -9.11 -14.42 11.76
C GLN A 97 -10.51 -14.01 12.25
N GLY A 98 -10.62 -12.94 13.05
CA GLY A 98 -11.92 -12.43 13.46
C GLY A 98 -12.79 -11.94 12.30
N LEU A 99 -12.20 -11.34 11.25
CA LEU A 99 -12.92 -10.97 10.04
C LEU A 99 -13.38 -12.20 9.24
N LYS A 100 -12.55 -13.25 9.19
CA LYS A 100 -12.89 -14.52 8.56
C LYS A 100 -14.05 -15.21 9.28
N ASP A 101 -14.04 -15.21 10.61
CA ASP A 101 -15.11 -15.80 11.42
C ASP A 101 -16.43 -15.04 11.22
N GLN A 102 -16.39 -13.71 11.14
CA GLN A 102 -17.57 -12.88 10.84
C GLN A 102 -18.13 -13.15 9.44
N LEU A 103 -17.26 -13.33 8.44
CA LEU A 103 -17.69 -13.63 7.08
C LEU A 103 -18.36 -15.00 7.00
N ALA A 104 -17.75 -16.02 7.63
CA ALA A 104 -18.32 -17.36 7.68
C ALA A 104 -19.70 -17.39 8.34
N GLY A 105 -19.88 -16.68 9.47
CA GLY A 105 -21.18 -16.59 10.12
C GLY A 105 -22.25 -15.92 9.24
N ALA A 106 -21.90 -14.86 8.51
CA ALA A 106 -22.84 -14.21 7.60
C ALA A 106 -23.23 -15.10 6.40
N ASP A 107 -22.30 -15.92 5.89
CA ASP A 107 -22.59 -16.89 4.83
C ASP A 107 -23.53 -17.98 5.33
N GLU A 108 -23.28 -18.54 6.54
CA GLU A 108 -24.15 -19.52 7.18
C GLU A 108 -25.58 -18.96 7.37
N ASP A 109 -25.70 -17.77 7.99
CA ASP A 109 -26.99 -17.07 8.17
C ASP A 109 -27.73 -16.90 6.83
N THR A 110 -27.01 -16.57 5.76
CA THR A 110 -27.60 -16.39 4.42
C THR A 110 -28.11 -17.71 3.85
N THR A 111 -27.38 -18.81 4.02
CA THR A 111 -27.82 -20.13 3.56
C THR A 111 -29.04 -20.63 4.32
N GLU A 112 -29.12 -20.38 5.63
CA GLU A 112 -30.30 -20.71 6.44
C GLU A 112 -31.53 -19.92 5.94
N LEU A 113 -31.38 -18.62 5.72
CA LEU A 113 -32.45 -17.78 5.18
C LEU A 113 -32.91 -18.22 3.78
N GLN A 114 -31.99 -18.65 2.91
CA GLN A 114 -32.34 -19.17 1.59
C GLN A 114 -33.15 -20.46 1.69
N ALA A 115 -32.74 -21.39 2.56
CA ALA A 115 -33.48 -22.63 2.78
C ALA A 115 -34.88 -22.37 3.38
N GLU A 116 -34.99 -21.42 4.32
CA GLU A 116 -36.30 -21.00 4.86
C GLU A 116 -37.19 -20.41 3.76
N ILE A 117 -36.63 -19.56 2.88
CA ILE A 117 -37.36 -19.01 1.74
C ILE A 117 -37.85 -20.14 0.81
N GLU A 118 -37.00 -21.11 0.48
CA GLU A 118 -37.37 -22.25 -0.36
C GLU A 118 -38.51 -23.07 0.26
N GLU A 119 -38.45 -23.39 1.56
CA GLU A 119 -39.53 -24.10 2.27
C GLU A 119 -40.85 -23.30 2.23
N LEU A 120 -40.77 -21.98 2.44
CA LEU A 120 -41.94 -21.11 2.39
C LEU A 120 -42.53 -21.04 0.97
N GLU A 121 -41.71 -20.99 -0.07
CA GLU A 121 -42.14 -21.02 -1.47
C GLU A 121 -42.81 -22.35 -1.85
N GLU A 122 -42.26 -23.48 -1.40
CA GLU A 122 -42.87 -24.81 -1.57
C GLU A 122 -44.24 -24.88 -0.90
N ARG A 123 -44.34 -24.41 0.34
CA ARG A 123 -45.60 -24.40 1.09
C ARG A 123 -46.65 -23.49 0.46
N ILE A 124 -46.25 -22.31 -0.04
CA ILE A 124 -47.14 -21.43 -0.80
C ILE A 124 -47.62 -22.14 -2.06
N THR A 125 -46.72 -22.81 -2.78
CA THR A 125 -47.06 -23.57 -3.99
C THR A 125 -48.06 -24.68 -3.67
N GLU A 126 -47.85 -25.45 -2.60
CA GLU A 126 -48.79 -26.48 -2.15
C GLU A 126 -50.18 -25.88 -1.87
N LEU A 127 -50.24 -24.82 -1.08
CA LEU A 127 -51.50 -24.17 -0.68
C LEU A 127 -52.23 -23.51 -1.85
N THR A 128 -51.50 -22.98 -2.83
CA THR A 128 -52.07 -22.27 -3.98
C THR A 128 -52.34 -23.18 -5.18
N SER A 129 -51.73 -24.38 -5.23
CA SER A 129 -51.94 -25.35 -6.32
C SER A 129 -53.41 -25.80 -6.47
N PHE A 130 -54.18 -25.78 -5.38
CA PHE A 130 -55.59 -26.17 -5.36
C PHE A 130 -56.58 -25.01 -5.62
N ASP A 131 -56.13 -23.76 -5.60
CA ASP A 131 -56.96 -22.59 -5.94
C ASP A 131 -57.10 -22.38 -7.47
N SER A 132 -56.72 -23.39 -8.26
CA SER A 132 -57.25 -23.57 -9.61
C SER A 132 -58.69 -24.16 -9.60
N GLY A 133 -59.16 -24.64 -8.43
CA GLY A 133 -60.50 -25.18 -8.20
C GLY A 133 -61.64 -24.15 -8.16
N THR A 134 -61.35 -22.87 -7.92
CA THR A 134 -62.37 -21.81 -7.88
C THR A 134 -62.86 -21.39 -9.27
N SER A 135 -62.16 -21.82 -10.33
CA SER A 135 -62.60 -21.65 -11.73
C SER A 135 -63.73 -22.60 -12.17
N PHE A 136 -64.03 -23.66 -11.42
CA PHE A 136 -65.08 -24.64 -11.75
C PHE A 136 -66.50 -24.22 -11.33
N HIS A 137 -66.67 -23.11 -10.61
CA HIS A 137 -67.99 -22.66 -10.13
C HIS A 137 -68.74 -21.70 -11.07
N THR A 138 -68.19 -21.35 -12.24
CA THR A 138 -68.87 -20.43 -13.19
C THR A 138 -69.55 -21.13 -14.38
N ARG A 139 -69.58 -22.47 -14.42
CA ARG A 139 -70.15 -23.22 -15.56
C ARG A 139 -71.03 -24.42 -15.15
N SER A 140 -71.94 -24.22 -14.20
CA SER A 140 -73.09 -25.09 -13.90
C SER A 140 -73.96 -24.32 -12.91
N THR A 141 -75.17 -23.83 -13.15
CA THR A 141 -76.24 -24.24 -14.05
C THR A 141 -77.12 -23.01 -14.32
N GLY A 142 -77.33 -22.68 -15.59
CA GLY A 142 -78.53 -21.97 -16.02
C GLY A 142 -79.64 -22.99 -16.23
N GLY A 143 -80.87 -22.63 -15.84
CA GLY A 143 -82.07 -23.45 -15.96
C GLY A 143 -83.19 -22.86 -15.13
#